data_AF-A0A9E0ASD6-F1
#
_entry.id   AF-A0A9E0ASD6-F1
#
_cell.length_a   1.000
_cell.length_b   1.000
_cell.length_c   1.000
_cell.angle_alpha   90.00
_cell.angle_beta   90.00
_cell.angle_gamma   90.00
#
_symmetry.space_group_name_H-M   'P 1'
#
loop_
_entity.id
_entity.type
_entity.pdbx_description
1 polymer ?
#
loop_
_entity_poly.entity_id
_entity_poly.type
_entity_poly.pdbx_seq_one_letter_code
_entity_poly.pdbx_strand_id
1 'polypeptide(L)'
;MDNKYIEQLRTHVKDALRTDNMRYQHTLGVANTSACLAMCHGADMNKAYIAGLLHDCAKCVPDDVKIAECEQFGLLISDIEFESPYLLHSKLGAYYAAHKYNVEDDEICSAIQW
;
A
#
# COMPACT_ATOMS: atom_id res chain seq x y z
N MET A 1 -12.73 15.37 4.26
CA MET A 1 -12.20 14.54 3.17
C MET A 1 -13.22 14.46 2.05
N ASP A 2 -12.76 14.47 0.80
CA ASP A 2 -13.62 14.14 -0.31
C ASP A 2 -13.91 12.64 -0.29
N ASN A 3 -15.15 12.28 0.07
CA ASN A 3 -15.62 10.90 0.11
C ASN A 3 -15.41 10.18 -1.24
N LYS A 4 -15.37 10.94 -2.34
CA LYS A 4 -15.15 10.39 -3.68
C LYS A 4 -13.74 9.84 -3.88
N TYR A 5 -12.72 10.48 -3.31
CA TYR A 5 -11.32 10.03 -3.45
C TYR A 5 -11.10 8.69 -2.74
N ILE A 6 -11.60 8.54 -1.50
CA ILE A 6 -11.49 7.27 -0.77
C ILE A 6 -12.20 6.13 -1.52
N GLU A 7 -13.42 6.37 -2.04
CA GLU A 7 -14.15 5.34 -2.78
C GLU A 7 -13.43 4.95 -4.09
N GLN A 8 -12.74 5.88 -4.74
CA GLN A 8 -11.85 5.57 -5.87
C GLN A 8 -10.68 4.68 -5.45
N LEU A 9 -9.99 5.01 -4.35
CA LEU A 9 -8.90 4.17 -3.83
C LEU A 9 -9.38 2.76 -3.50
N ARG A 10 -10.53 2.63 -2.82
CA ARG A 10 -11.12 1.32 -2.49
C ARG A 10 -11.40 0.49 -3.74
N THR A 11 -11.90 1.11 -4.80
CA THR A 11 -12.13 0.45 -6.09
C THR A 11 -10.82 -0.03 -6.72
N HIS A 12 -9.80 0.83 -6.77
CA HIS A 12 -8.51 0.47 -7.36
C HIS A 12 -7.77 -0.62 -6.57
N VAL A 13 -7.81 -0.55 -5.24
CA VAL A 13 -7.18 -1.55 -4.37
C VAL A 13 -7.90 -2.89 -4.49
N LYS A 14 -9.24 -2.89 -4.56
CA LYS A 14 -10.01 -4.12 -4.79
C LYS A 14 -9.60 -4.80 -6.10
N ASP A 15 -9.40 -4.02 -7.18
CA ASP A 15 -8.93 -4.57 -8.45
C ASP A 15 -7.48 -5.08 -8.38
N ALA A 16 -6.58 -4.33 -7.74
CA ALA A 16 -5.18 -4.72 -7.56
C ALA A 16 -5.03 -6.03 -6.76
N LEU A 17 -5.97 -6.30 -5.86
CA LEU A 17 -5.98 -7.48 -4.99
C LEU A 17 -6.91 -8.61 -5.48
N ARG A 18 -7.45 -8.51 -6.70
CA ARG A 18 -8.50 -9.42 -7.20
C ARG A 18 -8.13 -10.90 -7.24
N THR A 19 -6.84 -11.23 -7.23
CA THR A 19 -6.34 -12.61 -7.26
C THR A 19 -6.24 -13.24 -5.87
N ASP A 20 -6.35 -12.47 -4.79
CA ASP A 20 -6.44 -12.96 -3.41
C ASP A 20 -7.77 -12.49 -2.80
N ASN A 21 -8.76 -13.39 -2.84
CA ASN A 21 -10.15 -13.13 -2.44
C ASN A 21 -10.30 -12.65 -0.98
N MET A 22 -9.32 -12.94 -0.10
CA MET A 22 -9.34 -12.52 1.30
C MET A 22 -8.52 -11.24 1.55
N ARG A 23 -7.57 -10.91 0.67
CA ARG A 23 -6.66 -9.77 0.87
C ARG A 23 -7.37 -8.44 0.94
N TYR A 24 -8.41 -8.24 0.12
CA TYR A 24 -9.16 -6.99 0.16
C TYR A 24 -9.88 -6.80 1.50
N GLN A 25 -10.46 -7.88 2.07
CA GLN A 25 -11.10 -7.82 3.38
C GLN A 25 -10.08 -7.60 4.50
N HIS A 26 -8.93 -8.28 4.45
CA HIS A 26 -7.79 -7.99 5.33
C HIS A 26 -7.41 -6.51 5.28
N THR A 27 -7.26 -5.96 4.08
CA THR A 27 -6.86 -4.57 3.85
C THR A 27 -7.88 -3.58 4.40
N LEU A 28 -9.19 -3.84 4.23
CA LEU A 28 -10.24 -3.03 4.84
C LEU A 28 -10.20 -3.11 6.38
N GLY A 29 -9.93 -4.30 6.93
CA GLY A 29 -9.74 -4.49 8.37
C GLY A 29 -8.58 -3.63 8.90
N VAL A 30 -7.41 -3.72 8.26
CA VAL A 30 -6.22 -2.92 8.60
C VAL A 30 -6.51 -1.43 8.50
N ALA A 31 -7.12 -0.94 7.41
CA ALA A 31 -7.47 0.47 7.25
C ALA A 31 -8.34 1.00 8.39
N ASN A 32 -9.39 0.25 8.76
CA ASN A 32 -10.28 0.62 9.88
C ASN A 32 -9.54 0.59 11.22
N THR A 33 -8.75 -0.46 11.48
CA THR A 33 -7.99 -0.59 12.72
C THR A 33 -6.94 0.52 12.86
N SER A 34 -6.23 0.87 11.78
CA SER A 34 -5.26 1.97 11.77
C SER A 34 -5.92 3.31 12.08
N ALA A 35 -7.09 3.58 11.52
CA ALA A 35 -7.86 4.80 11.83
C ALA A 35 -8.30 4.83 13.31
N CYS A 36 -8.76 3.70 13.86
CA CYS A 36 -9.12 3.59 15.28
C CYS A 36 -7.91 3.82 16.20
N LEU A 37 -6.76 3.23 15.88
CA LEU A 37 -5.53 3.43 16.66
C LEU A 37 -5.06 4.88 16.58
N ALA A 38 -5.12 5.49 15.40
CA ALA A 38 -4.79 6.91 15.24
C ALA A 38 -5.69 7.80 16.11
N MET A 39 -7.00 7.51 16.16
CA MET A 39 -7.94 8.21 17.03
C MET A 39 -7.56 8.06 18.51
N CYS A 40 -7.19 6.86 18.96
CA CYS A 40 -6.79 6.59 20.35
C CYS A 40 -5.49 7.31 20.75
N HIS A 41 -4.55 7.48 19.82
CA HIS A 41 -3.22 7.99 20.09
C HIS A 41 -2.99 9.44 19.63
N GLY A 42 -4.02 10.11 19.09
CA GLY A 42 -3.93 11.51 18.65
C GLY A 42 -3.18 11.71 17.32
N ALA A 43 -3.08 10.67 16.49
CA ALA A 43 -2.54 10.76 15.13
C ALA A 43 -3.66 11.06 14.11
N ASP A 44 -3.29 11.44 12.88
CA ASP A 44 -4.27 11.72 11.83
C ASP A 44 -4.96 10.44 11.35
N MET A 45 -6.26 10.32 11.64
CA MET A 45 -7.08 9.16 11.29
C MET A 45 -7.13 8.89 9.79
N ASN A 46 -7.11 9.94 8.97
CA ASN A 46 -7.27 9.83 7.53
C ASN A 46 -5.99 9.32 6.89
N LYS A 47 -4.84 9.85 7.32
CA LYS A 47 -3.53 9.35 6.91
C LYS A 47 -3.39 7.87 7.27
N ALA A 48 -3.72 7.51 8.52
CA ALA A 48 -3.66 6.14 8.99
C ALA A 48 -4.60 5.20 8.22
N TYR A 49 -5.81 5.66 7.88
CA TYR A 49 -6.75 4.90 7.06
C TYR A 49 -6.19 4.65 5.65
N ILE A 50 -5.69 5.69 4.98
CA ILE A 50 -5.17 5.58 3.61
C ILE A 50 -3.93 4.69 3.58
N ALA A 51 -3.01 4.85 4.54
CA ALA A 51 -1.83 3.98 4.68
C ALA A 51 -2.27 2.51 4.86
N GLY A 52 -3.20 2.23 5.77
CA GLY A 52 -3.73 0.89 5.98
C GLY A 52 -4.47 0.33 4.75
N LEU A 53 -5.16 1.18 3.99
CA LEU A 53 -5.86 0.78 2.77
C LEU A 53 -4.90 0.43 1.62
N LEU A 54 -3.72 1.06 1.58
CA LEU A 54 -2.75 0.89 0.50
C LEU A 54 -1.57 -0.02 0.85
N HIS A 55 -1.39 -0.42 2.12
CA HIS A 55 -0.19 -1.15 2.59
C HIS A 55 0.13 -2.40 1.75
N ASP A 56 -0.89 -3.15 1.34
CA ASP A 56 -0.77 -4.39 0.57
C ASP A 56 -1.10 -4.18 -0.93
N CYS A 57 -1.16 -2.94 -1.44
CA CYS A 57 -1.62 -2.68 -2.82
C CYS A 57 -0.78 -3.35 -3.93
N ALA A 58 0.49 -3.66 -3.65
CA ALA A 58 1.37 -4.42 -4.55
C ALA A 58 1.52 -5.91 -4.16
N LYS A 59 0.73 -6.41 -3.20
CA LYS A 59 0.86 -7.78 -2.66
C LYS A 59 0.69 -8.86 -3.71
N CYS A 60 -0.27 -8.66 -4.61
CA CYS A 60 -0.63 -9.61 -5.66
C CYS A 60 0.17 -9.46 -6.96
N VAL A 61 1.09 -8.49 -7.03
CA VAL A 61 2.01 -8.36 -8.17
C VAL A 61 2.92 -9.60 -8.18
N PRO A 62 3.10 -10.32 -9.31
CA PRO A 62 4.03 -11.45 -9.39
C PRO A 62 5.46 -11.06 -9.01
N ASP A 63 6.22 -11.98 -8.40
CA ASP A 63 7.54 -11.68 -7.83
C ASP A 63 8.58 -11.21 -8.88
N ASP A 64 8.57 -11.82 -10.06
CA ASP A 64 9.37 -11.41 -11.22
C ASP A 64 9.02 -10.00 -11.68
N VAL A 65 7.72 -9.68 -11.70
CA VAL A 65 7.23 -8.33 -12.02
C VAL A 65 7.62 -7.33 -10.95
N LYS A 66 7.56 -7.68 -9.65
CA LYS A 66 7.99 -6.80 -8.57
C LYS A 66 9.46 -6.40 -8.73
N ILE A 67 10.33 -7.36 -9.01
CA ILE A 67 11.76 -7.09 -9.24
C ILE A 67 11.94 -6.17 -10.44
N ALA A 68 11.35 -6.54 -11.59
CA ALA A 68 11.50 -5.78 -12.84
C ALA A 68 11.01 -4.33 -12.69
N GLU A 69 9.88 -4.12 -12.01
CA GLU A 69 9.35 -2.78 -11.77
C GLU A 69 10.21 -2.00 -10.76
N CYS A 70 10.69 -2.64 -9.68
CA CYS A 70 11.61 -1.99 -8.75
C CYS A 70 12.88 -1.51 -9.47
N GLU A 71 13.47 -2.34 -10.34
CA GLU A 71 14.63 -1.95 -11.16
C GLU A 71 14.28 -0.81 -12.13
N GLN A 72 13.14 -0.90 -12.82
CA GLN A 72 12.67 0.12 -13.76
C GLN A 72 12.45 1.48 -13.08
N PHE A 73 11.91 1.48 -11.86
CA PHE A 73 11.63 2.69 -11.08
C PHE A 73 12.84 3.18 -10.27
N GLY A 74 13.97 2.47 -10.31
CA GLY A 74 15.16 2.82 -9.55
C GLY A 74 15.02 2.60 -8.03
N LEU A 75 14.13 1.71 -7.61
CA LEU A 75 13.98 1.29 -6.22
C LEU A 75 15.11 0.32 -5.85
N LEU A 76 15.82 0.61 -4.76
CA LEU A 76 16.90 -0.25 -4.28
C LEU A 76 16.35 -1.59 -3.79
N ILE A 77 16.86 -2.68 -4.37
CA ILE A 77 16.61 -4.06 -3.95
C ILE A 77 17.86 -4.53 -3.20
N SER A 78 17.70 -4.90 -1.93
CA SER A 78 18.75 -5.56 -1.15
C SER A 78 18.87 -7.04 -1.51
N ASP A 79 20.00 -7.66 -1.17
CA ASP A 79 20.22 -9.10 -1.41
C ASP A 79 19.10 -9.97 -0.80
N ILE A 80 18.63 -9.61 0.40
CA ILE A 80 17.52 -10.31 1.08
C ILE A 80 16.20 -10.17 0.31
N GLU A 81 15.91 -8.97 -0.20
CA GLU A 81 14.70 -8.74 -0.99
C GLU A 81 14.78 -9.40 -2.36
N PHE A 82 15.97 -9.55 -2.93
CA PHE A 82 16.17 -10.30 -4.16
C PHE A 82 15.97 -11.81 -3.93
N GLU A 83 16.49 -12.35 -2.83
CA GLU A 83 16.26 -13.74 -2.43
C GLU A 83 14.81 -14.01 -2.00
N SER A 84 14.12 -13.00 -1.46
CA SER A 84 12.73 -13.06 -1.01
C SER A 84 11.88 -11.93 -1.61
N PRO A 85 11.51 -12.01 -2.91
CA PRO A 85 10.86 -10.90 -3.64
C PRO A 85 9.49 -10.52 -3.08
N TYR A 86 8.84 -11.40 -2.33
CA TYR A 86 7.59 -11.08 -1.65
C TYR A 86 7.73 -9.84 -0.73
N LEU A 87 8.93 -9.55 -0.20
CA LEU A 87 9.20 -8.39 0.64
C LEU A 87 9.03 -7.07 -0.12
N LEU A 88 9.27 -7.06 -1.43
CA LEU A 88 9.22 -5.85 -2.27
C LEU A 88 7.83 -5.23 -2.37
N HIS A 89 6.76 -5.93 -1.96
CA HIS A 89 5.40 -5.37 -1.98
C HIS A 89 5.28 -4.05 -1.19
N SER A 90 6.04 -3.86 -0.10
CA SER A 90 5.97 -2.63 0.69
C SER A 90 6.61 -1.45 -0.06
N LYS A 91 7.85 -1.61 -0.54
CA LYS A 91 8.56 -0.58 -1.34
C LYS A 91 7.82 -0.24 -2.64
N LEU A 92 7.43 -1.26 -3.40
CA LEU A 92 6.68 -1.07 -4.63
C LEU A 92 5.29 -0.49 -4.35
N GLY A 93 4.66 -0.90 -3.25
CA GLY A 93 3.38 -0.36 -2.79
C GLY A 93 3.47 1.12 -2.44
N ALA A 94 4.53 1.56 -1.78
CA ALA A 94 4.77 2.97 -1.49
C ALA A 94 5.00 3.78 -2.78
N TYR A 95 5.74 3.21 -3.75
CA TYR A 95 5.89 3.84 -5.06
C TYR A 95 4.55 3.97 -5.81
N TYR A 96 3.71 2.93 -5.79
CA TYR A 96 2.36 2.99 -6.36
C TYR A 96 1.47 4.00 -5.64
N ALA A 97 1.56 4.12 -4.30
CA ALA A 97 0.82 5.13 -3.55
C ALA A 97 1.09 6.52 -4.09
N ALA A 98 2.36 6.90 -4.25
CA ALA A 98 2.73 8.19 -4.80
C ALA A 98 2.34 8.37 -6.28
N HIS A 99 2.66 7.39 -7.14
CA HIS A 99 2.64 7.61 -8.60
C HIS A 99 1.38 7.07 -9.31
N LYS A 100 0.70 6.07 -8.73
CA LYS A 100 -0.50 5.45 -9.30
C LYS A 100 -1.77 5.90 -8.59
N TYR A 101 -1.69 6.13 -7.28
CA TYR A 101 -2.83 6.52 -6.45
C TYR A 101 -2.83 8.01 -6.07
N ASN A 102 -1.83 8.77 -6.51
CA ASN A 102 -1.66 10.22 -6.27
C ASN A 102 -1.73 10.58 -4.78
N VAL A 103 -1.09 9.77 -3.93
CA VAL A 103 -0.90 10.08 -2.52
C VAL A 103 0.32 10.98 -2.40
N GLU A 104 0.09 12.28 -2.22
CA GLU A 104 1.16 13.30 -2.12
C GLU A 104 1.80 13.38 -0.73
N ASP A 105 1.25 12.66 0.26
CA ASP A 105 1.70 12.73 1.65
C ASP A 105 2.83 11.72 1.93
N ASP A 106 4.04 12.24 2.13
CA ASP A 106 5.24 11.44 2.41
C ASP A 106 5.11 10.57 3.67
N GLU A 107 4.32 10.99 4.67
CA GLU A 107 4.10 10.20 5.89
C GLU A 107 3.29 8.93 5.58
N ILE A 108 2.31 9.03 4.68
CA ILE A 108 1.52 7.88 4.23
C ILE A 108 2.40 6.93 3.42
N CYS A 109 3.18 7.45 2.47
CA CYS A 109 4.09 6.64 1.65
C CYS A 109 5.15 5.94 2.52
N SER A 110 5.71 6.65 3.50
CA SER A 110 6.65 6.07 4.48
C SER A 110 5.99 4.96 5.31
N ALA A 111 4.75 5.15 5.76
CA ALA A 111 4.03 4.14 6.55
C ALA A 111 3.64 2.89 5.74
N ILE A 112 3.56 2.99 4.41
CA ILE A 112 3.35 1.83 3.53
C ILE A 112 4.66 1.06 3.33
N GLN A 113 5.78 1.76 3.27
CA GLN A 113 7.09 1.16 2.99
C GLN A 113 7.65 0.34 4.16
N TRP A 114 7.40 0.76 5.40
CA TRP A 114 8.07 0.29 6.62
C TRP A 114 7.16 -0.40 7.63
#